data_AF-S4RR56-F1
#
_entry.id   AF-S4RR56-F1
#
_cell.length_a   1.000
_cell.length_b   1.000
_cell.length_c   1.000
_cell.angle_alpha   90.00
_cell.angle_beta   90.00
_cell.angle_gamma   90.00
#
_symmetry.space_group_name_H-M   'P 1'
#
loop_
_entity.id
_entity.type
_entity.pdbx_description
1 polymer ?
#
loop_
_entity_poly.entity_id
_entity_poly.type
_entity_poly.pdbx_seq_one_letter_code
_entity_poly.pdbx_strand_id
1 'polypeptide(L)'
;SPTLDMNSAHDRLLISSDARTMTVTHDSQGRLDHPNRFNHFTQALCCQSFSVGEHYWEVDVGGACFLGMGDASWCLEKHCHHFSVSHGGVETSLLMTEPPQRVGVHLHWDRGLLEFYRTDTMELLYETHQPFTDPLYPVLGVWGLTESVRILT
;
A
#
# COMPACT_ATOMS: atom_id res chain seq x y z
N SER A 1 9.17 9.48 5.57
CA SER A 1 8.64 8.38 4.76
C SER A 1 8.54 7.10 5.53
N PRO A 2 7.53 6.27 5.23
CA PRO A 2 7.27 5.04 5.99
C PRO A 2 8.26 3.91 5.67
N THR A 3 8.36 2.96 6.59
CA THR A 3 9.16 1.72 6.48
C THR A 3 8.34 0.53 6.94
N LEU A 4 8.54 -0.63 6.32
CA LEU A 4 7.80 -1.85 6.58
C LEU A 4 8.08 -2.43 7.99
N ASP A 5 7.02 -2.83 8.69
CA ASP A 5 7.10 -3.53 9.98
C ASP A 5 7.17 -5.05 9.77
N MET A 6 8.29 -5.64 10.15
CA MET A 6 8.54 -7.07 10.05
C MET A 6 7.64 -7.92 10.97
N ASN A 7 7.15 -7.34 12.07
CA ASN A 7 6.24 -8.03 12.98
C ASN A 7 4.84 -8.18 12.38
N SER A 8 4.42 -7.22 11.55
CA SER A 8 3.17 -7.32 10.81
C SER A 8 3.24 -8.21 9.57
N ALA A 9 4.43 -8.34 8.98
CA ALA A 9 4.58 -8.89 7.65
C ALA A 9 4.22 -10.39 7.58
N HIS A 10 3.37 -10.75 6.63
CA HIS A 10 3.01 -12.13 6.33
C HIS A 10 4.24 -13.04 6.17
N ASP A 11 4.15 -14.29 6.64
CA ASP A 11 5.27 -15.21 6.76
C ASP A 11 5.90 -15.65 5.42
N ARG A 12 5.24 -15.36 4.30
CA ARG A 12 5.76 -15.59 2.94
C ARG A 12 6.39 -14.35 2.28
N LEU A 13 6.58 -13.28 3.04
CA LEU A 13 7.17 -12.05 2.52
C LEU A 13 8.65 -11.96 2.85
N LEU A 14 9.47 -11.67 1.85
CA LEU A 14 10.82 -11.16 2.06
C LEU A 14 10.77 -9.64 2.14
N ILE A 15 11.41 -9.08 3.16
CA ILE A 15 11.56 -7.63 3.31
C ILE A 15 13.05 -7.33 3.20
N SER A 16 13.40 -6.35 2.37
CA SER A 16 14.77 -5.89 2.19
C SER A 16 15.35 -5.31 3.50
N SER A 17 16.67 -5.27 3.61
CA SER A 17 17.36 -4.76 4.80
C SER A 17 17.07 -3.30 5.12
N ASP A 18 16.70 -2.49 4.11
CA ASP A 18 16.27 -1.10 4.26
C ASP A 18 14.79 -0.97 4.68
N ALA A 19 14.07 -2.08 4.85
CA ALA A 19 12.65 -2.15 5.18
C ALA A 19 11.75 -1.37 4.20
N ARG A 20 12.13 -1.31 2.91
CA ARG A 20 11.36 -0.57 1.89
C ARG A 20 10.85 -1.42 0.74
N THR A 21 11.44 -2.59 0.47
CA THR A 21 11.00 -3.50 -0.60
C THR A 21 10.40 -4.76 -0.02
N MET A 22 9.33 -5.22 -0.65
CA MET A 22 8.64 -6.45 -0.33
C MET A 22 8.50 -7.34 -1.56
N THR A 23 8.83 -8.61 -1.41
CA THR A 23 8.63 -9.67 -2.43
C THR A 23 8.00 -10.91 -1.81
N VAL A 24 7.37 -11.76 -2.63
CA VAL A 24 6.78 -13.02 -2.17
C VAL A 24 7.77 -14.17 -2.39
N THR A 25 7.82 -15.11 -1.45
CA THR A 25 8.56 -16.36 -1.59
C THR A 25 7.66 -17.58 -1.42
N HIS A 26 8.10 -18.71 -1.97
CA HIS A 26 7.41 -19.98 -1.80
C HIS A 26 7.44 -20.45 -0.35
N ASP A 27 8.61 -20.33 0.28
CA ASP A 27 8.88 -20.91 1.59
C ASP A 27 8.45 -19.99 2.74
N SER A 28 8.04 -20.61 3.84
CA SER A 28 7.85 -19.91 5.11
C SER A 28 9.17 -19.25 5.53
N GLN A 29 9.09 -18.01 6.00
CA GLN A 29 10.23 -17.30 6.59
C GLN A 29 10.48 -17.68 8.05
N GLY A 30 9.68 -18.58 8.62
CA GLY A 30 9.80 -19.04 10.01
C GLY A 30 9.60 -17.91 11.02
N ARG A 31 8.79 -16.90 10.69
CA ARG A 31 8.56 -15.77 11.57
C ARG A 31 7.75 -16.21 12.79
N LEU A 32 8.16 -15.72 13.96
CA LEU A 32 7.40 -15.94 15.19
C LEU A 32 6.01 -15.32 15.07
N ASP A 33 5.02 -15.99 15.67
CA ASP A 33 3.67 -15.45 15.71
C ASP A 33 3.66 -14.09 16.44
N HIS A 34 2.83 -13.18 15.95
CA HIS A 34 2.70 -11.83 16.47
C HIS A 34 1.28 -11.33 16.25
N PRO A 35 0.64 -10.63 17.21
CA PRO A 35 -0.76 -10.20 17.08
C PRO A 35 -1.05 -9.32 15.87
N ASN A 36 -0.05 -8.58 15.37
CA ASN A 36 -0.19 -7.73 14.18
C ASN A 36 0.11 -8.46 12.87
N ARG A 37 0.48 -9.75 12.90
CA ARG A 37 0.94 -10.48 11.72
C ARG A 37 -0.22 -10.83 10.80
N PHE A 38 -0.11 -10.43 9.53
CA PHE A 38 -1.03 -10.92 8.51
C PHE A 38 -0.80 -12.40 8.24
N ASN A 39 -1.86 -13.19 8.22
CA ASN A 39 -1.83 -14.65 7.98
C ASN A 39 -2.69 -15.11 6.79
N HIS A 40 -3.49 -14.21 6.21
CA HIS A 40 -4.37 -14.52 5.07
C HIS A 40 -3.82 -14.00 3.74
N PHE A 41 -3.38 -12.74 3.70
CA PHE A 41 -2.87 -12.09 2.49
C PHE A 41 -1.40 -11.69 2.67
N THR A 42 -0.65 -11.66 1.57
CA THR A 42 0.76 -11.26 1.51
C THR A 42 0.91 -9.74 1.67
N GLN A 43 0.75 -9.28 2.92
CA GLN A 43 0.72 -7.88 3.32
C GLN A 43 1.67 -7.57 4.48
N ALA A 44 2.02 -6.29 4.61
CA ALA A 44 2.71 -5.72 5.76
C ALA A 44 2.26 -4.27 6.00
N LEU A 45 2.13 -3.91 7.28
CA LEU A 45 1.97 -2.53 7.74
C LEU A 45 3.33 -1.82 7.68
N CYS A 46 3.29 -0.50 7.61
CA CYS A 46 4.45 0.33 7.94
C CYS A 46 4.51 0.63 9.44
N CYS A 47 5.71 0.89 9.96
CA CYS A 47 5.94 1.21 11.38
C CYS A 47 5.30 2.55 11.79
N GLN A 48 5.25 3.49 10.87
CA GLN A 48 4.76 4.85 11.09
C GLN A 48 3.25 4.90 10.85
N SER A 49 2.53 5.53 11.78
CA SER A 49 1.18 6.01 11.55
C SER A 49 1.13 7.52 11.44
N PHE A 50 0.06 8.00 10.81
CA PHE A 50 -0.21 9.41 10.61
C PHE A 50 -1.53 9.77 11.29
N SER A 51 -1.48 10.78 12.14
CA SER A 51 -2.62 11.25 12.94
C SER A 51 -2.72 12.77 13.04
N VAL A 52 -1.91 13.49 12.25
CA VAL A 52 -1.90 14.96 12.14
C VAL A 52 -1.08 15.37 10.92
N GLY A 53 -1.41 16.50 10.31
CA GLY A 53 -0.60 17.14 9.28
C GLY A 53 -0.68 16.51 7.89
N GLU A 54 0.30 16.86 7.06
CA GLU A 54 0.40 16.50 5.65
C GLU A 54 1.59 15.55 5.44
N HIS A 55 1.35 14.45 4.73
CA HIS A 55 2.34 13.39 4.49
C HIS A 55 2.34 12.98 3.04
N TYR A 56 3.52 12.75 2.49
CA TYR A 56 3.71 12.29 1.14
C TYR A 56 4.75 11.18 1.09
N TRP A 57 4.48 10.14 0.31
CA TRP A 57 5.44 9.12 -0.05
C TRP A 57 5.14 8.52 -1.42
N GLU A 58 6.16 7.93 -2.04
CA GLU A 58 6.04 7.27 -3.34
C GLU A 58 6.21 5.76 -3.21
N VAL A 59 5.45 5.03 -4.01
CA VAL A 59 5.51 3.57 -4.08
C VAL A 59 5.72 3.14 -5.52
N ASP A 60 6.75 2.34 -5.76
CA ASP A 60 6.88 1.50 -6.96
C ASP A 60 5.94 0.30 -6.81
N VAL A 61 4.93 0.22 -7.68
CA VAL A 61 3.79 -0.70 -7.57
C VAL A 61 3.98 -2.02 -8.32
N GLY A 62 5.08 -2.19 -9.07
CA GLY A 62 5.35 -3.43 -9.80
C GLY A 62 4.21 -3.89 -10.72
N GLY A 63 4.07 -5.19 -10.97
CA GLY A 63 3.04 -5.80 -11.82
C GLY A 63 1.72 -6.09 -11.08
N ALA A 64 1.79 -6.56 -9.84
CA ALA A 64 0.63 -6.87 -9.00
C ALA A 64 0.85 -6.50 -7.52
N CYS A 65 0.14 -5.48 -7.04
CA CYS A 65 0.24 -4.99 -5.67
C CYS A 65 -1.08 -4.36 -5.22
N PHE A 66 -1.17 -4.07 -3.92
CA PHE A 66 -2.22 -3.19 -3.42
C PHE A 66 -1.73 -2.40 -2.20
N LEU A 67 -2.38 -1.27 -1.93
CA LEU A 67 -2.05 -0.37 -0.82
C LEU A 67 -3.20 -0.32 0.18
N GLY A 68 -3.21 -1.19 1.19
CA GLY A 68 -4.38 -1.35 2.09
C GLY A 68 -5.23 -2.56 1.75
N MET A 69 -5.99 -3.07 2.73
CA MET A 69 -7.06 -4.04 2.49
C MET A 69 -8.02 -4.04 3.69
N GLY A 70 -9.32 -4.22 3.42
CA GLY A 70 -10.38 -4.27 4.44
C GLY A 70 -11.33 -3.08 4.39
N ASP A 71 -12.45 -3.21 5.10
CA ASP A 71 -13.57 -2.25 5.05
C ASP A 71 -13.20 -0.85 5.58
N ALA A 72 -12.25 -0.79 6.51
CA ALA A 72 -11.73 0.46 7.08
C ALA A 72 -10.52 1.03 6.31
N SER A 73 -10.11 0.38 5.22
CA SER A 73 -8.95 0.75 4.41
C SER A 73 -9.37 1.40 3.10
N TRP A 74 -8.49 2.21 2.53
CA TRP A 74 -8.57 2.64 1.13
C TRP A 74 -7.49 1.87 0.41
N CYS A 75 -7.92 1.01 -0.52
CA CYS A 75 -7.08 0.07 -1.20
C CYS A 75 -6.91 0.48 -2.66
N LEU A 76 -5.73 0.97 -3.02
CA LEU A 76 -5.33 1.09 -4.42
C LEU A 76 -4.80 -0.27 -4.88
N GLU A 77 -5.46 -0.91 -5.84
CA GLU A 77 -5.07 -2.22 -6.36
C GLU A 77 -4.59 -2.14 -7.80
N LYS A 78 -3.51 -2.86 -8.09
CA LYS A 78 -2.97 -3.07 -9.44
C LYS A 78 -2.90 -4.56 -9.72
N HIS A 79 -3.51 -4.99 -10.81
CA HIS A 79 -3.37 -6.35 -11.33
C HIS A 79 -3.14 -6.32 -12.84
N CYS A 80 -1.88 -6.50 -13.27
CA CYS A 80 -1.45 -6.37 -14.66
C CYS A 80 -1.83 -5.01 -15.26
N HIS A 81 -2.90 -4.98 -16.07
CA HIS A 81 -3.43 -3.79 -16.75
C HIS A 81 -4.68 -3.22 -16.07
N HIS A 82 -5.19 -3.86 -15.03
CA HIS A 82 -6.31 -3.37 -14.25
C HIS A 82 -5.79 -2.54 -13.07
N PHE A 83 -6.46 -1.42 -12.82
CA PHE A 83 -6.15 -0.51 -11.73
C PHE A 83 -7.47 -0.05 -11.12
N SER A 84 -7.61 -0.16 -9.81
CA SER A 84 -8.84 0.21 -9.10
C SER A 84 -8.54 0.76 -7.71
N VAL A 85 -9.52 1.46 -7.16
CA VAL A 85 -9.52 1.88 -5.76
C VAL A 85 -10.75 1.31 -5.09
N SER A 86 -10.59 0.71 -3.92
CA SER A 86 -11.70 0.22 -3.12
C SER A 86 -11.71 0.79 -1.69
N HIS A 87 -12.90 1.06 -1.17
CA HIS A 87 -13.13 1.46 0.22
C HIS A 87 -14.55 1.04 0.65
N GLY A 88 -14.71 0.50 1.87
CA GLY A 88 -16.01 0.10 2.41
C GLY A 88 -16.75 -0.93 1.53
N GLY A 89 -16.02 -1.83 0.88
CA GLY A 89 -16.57 -2.83 -0.05
C GLY A 89 -17.01 -2.30 -1.42
N VAL A 90 -16.81 -1.00 -1.70
CA VAL A 90 -17.09 -0.39 -3.00
C VAL A 90 -15.79 -0.29 -3.78
N GLU A 91 -15.77 -0.84 -4.99
CA GLU A 91 -14.65 -0.75 -5.92
C GLU A 91 -14.95 0.26 -7.04
N THR A 92 -13.95 1.09 -7.35
CA THR A 92 -13.96 2.05 -8.45
C THR A 92 -12.82 1.71 -9.41
N SER A 93 -13.14 1.19 -10.60
CA SER A 93 -12.14 0.95 -11.63
C SER A 93 -11.63 2.25 -12.22
N LEU A 94 -10.31 2.38 -12.34
CA LEU A 94 -9.64 3.54 -12.93
C LEU A 94 -9.32 3.23 -14.40
N LEU A 95 -9.92 3.99 -15.32
CA LEU A 95 -9.68 3.83 -16.75
C LEU A 95 -8.36 4.51 -17.12
N MET A 96 -7.32 3.70 -17.35
CA MET A 96 -5.98 4.16 -17.69
C MET A 96 -5.51 3.55 -19.01
N THR A 97 -4.92 4.34 -19.89
CA THR A 97 -4.29 3.86 -21.13
C THR A 97 -3.03 3.03 -20.84
N GLU A 98 -2.22 3.46 -19.87
CA GLU A 98 -1.07 2.69 -19.38
C GLU A 98 -1.01 2.75 -17.84
N PRO A 99 -0.90 1.61 -17.13
CA PRO A 99 -0.77 1.60 -15.68
C PRO A 99 0.54 2.27 -15.22
N PRO A 100 0.51 3.07 -14.13
CA PRO A 100 1.71 3.70 -13.61
C PRO A 100 2.61 2.64 -12.97
N GLN A 101 3.92 2.81 -13.11
CA GLN A 101 4.91 2.02 -12.36
C GLN A 101 5.13 2.59 -10.95
N ARG A 102 4.82 3.89 -10.78
CA ARG A 102 5.01 4.60 -9.52
C ARG A 102 3.78 5.44 -9.19
N VAL A 103 3.37 5.35 -7.94
CA VAL A 103 2.22 6.08 -7.39
C VAL A 103 2.69 6.96 -6.24
N GLY A 104 2.32 8.22 -6.29
CA GLY A 104 2.41 9.14 -5.16
C GLY A 104 1.18 8.97 -4.28
N VAL A 105 1.40 8.86 -2.98
CA VAL A 105 0.34 8.85 -1.97
C VAL A 105 0.46 10.12 -1.14
N HIS A 106 -0.59 10.92 -1.17
CA HIS A 106 -0.67 12.16 -0.41
C HIS A 106 -1.81 12.08 0.60
N LEU A 107 -1.47 12.32 1.86
CA LEU A 107 -2.40 12.28 2.99
C LEU A 107 -2.37 13.63 3.70
N HIS A 108 -3.47 14.35 3.67
CA HIS A 108 -3.68 15.53 4.50
C HIS A 108 -4.68 15.20 5.61
N TRP A 109 -4.14 14.81 6.77
CA TRP A 109 -4.90 14.29 7.89
C TRP A 109 -5.95 15.27 8.40
N ASP A 110 -5.54 16.51 8.65
CA ASP A 110 -6.42 17.50 9.30
C ASP A 110 -7.61 17.91 8.43
N ARG A 111 -7.52 17.67 7.11
CA ARG A 111 -8.59 17.95 6.15
C ARG A 111 -9.41 16.71 5.81
N GLY A 112 -8.96 15.51 6.16
CA GLY A 112 -9.63 14.28 5.75
C GLY A 112 -9.37 13.93 4.29
N LEU A 113 -8.26 14.36 3.70
CA LEU A 113 -7.98 14.19 2.28
C LEU A 113 -6.94 13.08 2.06
N LEU A 114 -7.25 12.14 1.18
CA LEU A 114 -6.32 11.12 0.67
C LEU A 114 -6.35 11.14 -0.87
N GLU A 115 -5.17 11.26 -1.46
CA GLU A 115 -4.97 11.34 -2.91
C GLU A 115 -3.96 10.31 -3.37
N PHE A 116 -4.24 9.71 -4.52
CA PHE A 116 -3.30 8.91 -5.29
C PHE A 116 -3.04 9.61 -6.61
N TYR A 117 -1.79 9.69 -7.04
CA TYR A 117 -1.43 10.31 -8.31
C TYR A 117 -0.28 9.59 -9.00
N ARG A 118 -0.14 9.82 -10.30
CA ARG A 118 1.02 9.32 -11.05
C ARG A 118 2.23 10.22 -10.79
N THR A 119 3.37 9.65 -10.42
CA THR A 119 4.57 10.44 -10.14
C THR A 119 5.26 10.96 -11.41
N ASP A 120 4.95 10.39 -12.59
CA ASP A 120 5.55 10.79 -13.87
C ASP A 120 4.86 12.00 -14.52
N THR A 121 3.54 12.05 -14.47
CA THR A 121 2.71 13.11 -15.07
C THR A 121 2.08 14.05 -14.06
N MET A 122 2.12 13.73 -12.76
CA MET A 122 1.36 14.40 -11.69
C MET A 122 -0.16 14.35 -11.91
N GLU A 123 -0.65 13.39 -12.69
CA GLU A 123 -2.08 13.18 -12.91
C GLU A 123 -2.73 12.55 -11.67
N LEU A 124 -3.81 13.16 -11.19
CA LEU A 124 -4.62 12.64 -10.10
C LEU A 124 -5.33 11.36 -10.55
N LEU A 125 -5.10 10.26 -9.83
CA LEU A 125 -5.72 8.96 -10.07
C LEU A 125 -7.00 8.79 -9.27
N TYR A 126 -6.97 9.21 -8.02
CA TYR A 126 -8.09 9.11 -7.11
C TYR A 126 -7.95 10.12 -5.98
N GLU A 127 -9.10 10.65 -5.55
CA GLU A 127 -9.21 11.53 -4.40
C GLU A 127 -10.41 11.09 -3.57
N THR A 128 -10.25 11.12 -2.26
CA THR A 128 -11.37 11.03 -1.32
C THR A 128 -11.24 12.06 -0.22
N HIS A 129 -12.41 12.52 0.23
CA HIS A 129 -12.52 13.49 1.29
C HIS A 129 -13.45 12.96 2.37
N GLN A 130 -12.88 12.48 3.47
CA GLN A 130 -13.62 12.00 4.63
C GLN A 130 -12.84 12.23 5.93
N PRO A 131 -13.51 12.66 7.02
CA PRO A 131 -12.84 12.81 8.30
C PRO A 131 -12.25 11.49 8.77
N PHE A 132 -11.01 11.53 9.20
CA PHE A 132 -10.38 10.37 9.78
C PHE A 132 -10.45 10.40 11.31
N THR A 133 -10.77 9.27 11.92
CA THR A 133 -10.99 9.16 13.38
C THR A 133 -9.84 8.51 14.13
N ASP A 134 -9.06 7.66 13.45
CA ASP A 134 -8.02 6.83 14.04
C ASP A 134 -6.75 6.91 13.20
N PRO A 135 -5.53 6.86 13.77
CA PRO A 135 -4.30 6.99 13.00
C PRO A 135 -4.23 6.04 11.80
N LEU A 136 -3.86 6.55 10.63
CA LEU A 136 -3.68 5.72 9.44
C LEU A 136 -2.27 5.15 9.35
N TYR A 137 -2.22 3.87 9.03
CA TYR A 137 -0.98 3.16 8.73
C TYR A 137 -0.94 2.86 7.23
N PRO A 138 0.13 3.22 6.51
CA PRO A 138 0.36 2.70 5.18
C PRO A 138 0.49 1.17 5.24
N VAL A 139 -0.19 0.49 4.33
CA VAL A 139 -0.12 -0.97 4.17
C VAL A 139 0.30 -1.23 2.74
N LEU A 140 1.22 -2.15 2.55
CA LEU A 140 1.60 -2.63 1.23
C LEU A 140 1.25 -4.12 1.15
N GLY A 141 0.82 -4.54 -0.03
CA GLY A 141 0.66 -5.93 -0.41
C GLY A 141 1.25 -6.19 -1.78
N VAL A 142 1.77 -7.41 -1.97
CA VAL A 142 2.28 -7.87 -3.26
C VAL A 142 1.69 -9.24 -3.57
N TRP A 143 1.34 -9.48 -4.83
CA TRP A 143 0.84 -10.78 -5.26
C TRP A 143 1.70 -11.32 -6.40
N GLY A 144 2.07 -12.61 -6.31
CA GLY A 144 2.92 -13.26 -7.29
C GLY A 144 4.40 -13.31 -6.88
N LEU A 145 5.07 -14.38 -7.28
CA LEU A 145 6.45 -14.69 -6.88
C LEU A 145 7.51 -13.89 -7.64
N THR A 146 7.11 -13.30 -8.78
CA THR A 146 7.96 -12.48 -9.64
C THR A 146 7.80 -10.99 -9.36
N GLU A 147 6.87 -10.63 -8.48
CA GLU A 147 6.49 -9.25 -8.24
C GLU A 147 7.18 -8.67 -7.01
N SER A 148 7.34 -7.35 -7.04
CA SER A 148 7.87 -6.57 -5.93
C SER A 148 7.12 -5.26 -5.80
N VAL A 149 7.00 -4.78 -4.57
CA VAL A 149 6.53 -3.42 -4.28
C VAL A 149 7.57 -2.71 -3.42
N ARG A 150 7.83 -1.42 -3.67
CA ARG A 150 8.88 -0.67 -2.97
C ARG A 150 8.46 0.74 -2.59
N ILE A 151 8.69 1.13 -1.34
CA ILE A 151 8.60 2.51 -0.87
C ILE A 151 9.87 3.26 -1.31
N LEU A 152 9.71 4.39 -2.00
CA LEU A 152 10.82 5.09 -2.67
C LEU A 152 11.33 6.27 -1.86
N THR A 153 10.49 7.26 -1.66
CA THR A 153 10.80 8.42 -0.83
C THR A 153 10.53 8.04 0.60
#